data_AF-A0A535JYV0-F1
#
_entry.id   AF-A0A535JYV0-F1
#
_cell.length_a   1.000
_cell.length_b   1.000
_cell.length_c   1.000
_cell.angle_alpha   90.00
_cell.angle_beta   90.00
_cell.angle_gamma   90.00
#
_symmetry.space_group_name_H-M   'P 1'
#
loop_
_entity.id
_entity.type
_entity.pdbx_description
1 polymer ?
#
loop_
_entity_poly.entity_id
_entity_poly.type
_entity_poly.pdbx_seq_one_letter_code
_entity_poly.pdbx_strand_id
1 'polypeptide(L)'
;MALRAELYCYFCGHGLGEVLVPTSARRPTVEQLRTAYENVRGREAPVWNEGDQPLCPRCGGQLFLERFEHEVVRTNERRTLKRAS
;
A
#
# COMPACT_ATOMS: atom_id res chain seq x y z
N MET A 1 2.98 5.47 13.43
CA MET A 1 4.06 5.07 12.51
C MET A 1 3.40 4.57 11.24
N ALA A 2 4.05 4.73 10.09
CA ALA A 2 3.55 4.24 8.82
C ALA A 2 4.65 3.43 8.14
N LEU A 3 4.26 2.53 7.25
CA LEU A 3 5.16 1.71 6.48
C LEU A 3 4.83 1.92 5.01
N ARG A 4 5.85 2.18 4.18
CA ARG A 4 5.73 2.18 2.73
C ARG A 4 5.74 0.74 2.24
N ALA A 5 4.77 0.39 1.41
CA ALA A 5 4.60 -0.96 0.87
C ALA A 5 4.18 -0.89 -0.59
N GLU A 6 4.65 -1.84 -1.40
CA GLU A 6 4.18 -2.02 -2.78
C GLU A 6 3.97 -3.51 -3.09
N LEU A 7 2.88 -3.81 -3.79
CA LEU A 7 2.55 -5.15 -4.26
C LEU A 7 3.06 -5.35 -5.68
N TYR A 8 3.71 -6.48 -5.90
CA TYR A 8 4.27 -6.90 -7.19
C TYR A 8 3.65 -8.21 -7.64
N CYS A 9 3.41 -8.35 -8.94
CA CYS A 9 2.92 -9.60 -9.52
C CYS A 9 4.06 -10.58 -9.74
N TYR A 10 3.91 -11.79 -9.21
CA TYR A 10 4.87 -12.87 -9.40
C TYR A 10 5.02 -13.29 -10.88
N PHE A 11 3.95 -13.19 -11.66
CA PHE A 11 3.94 -13.70 -13.04
C PHE A 11 4.37 -12.67 -14.08
N CYS A 12 3.93 -11.41 -13.96
CA CYS A 12 4.22 -10.37 -14.97
C CYS A 12 5.12 -9.24 -14.46
N GLY A 13 5.58 -9.30 -13.20
CA GLY A 13 6.45 -8.28 -12.60
C GLY A 13 5.78 -6.92 -12.37
N HIS A 14 4.47 -6.79 -12.62
CA HIS A 14 3.76 -5.53 -12.51
C HIS A 14 3.63 -5.09 -11.03
N GLY A 15 4.15 -3.90 -10.72
CA GLY A 15 3.94 -3.21 -9.45
C GLY A 15 2.68 -2.34 -9.46
N LEU A 16 1.97 -2.30 -8.34
CA LEU A 16 0.74 -1.50 -8.17
C LEU A 16 0.99 -0.09 -7.61
N GLY A 17 2.26 0.30 -7.45
CA GLY A 17 2.65 1.56 -6.85
C GLY A 17 2.61 1.53 -5.33
N GLU A 18 3.46 2.36 -4.74
CA GLU A 18 3.61 2.46 -3.29
C GLU A 18 2.35 3.00 -2.59
N VAL A 19 2.03 2.40 -1.44
CA VAL A 19 1.01 2.85 -0.49
C VAL A 19 1.60 3.04 0.90
N LEU A 20 1.02 3.97 1.66
CA LEU A 20 1.32 4.16 3.09
C LEU A 20 0.36 3.34 3.93
N VAL A 21 0.91 2.41 4.72
CA VAL A 21 0.16 1.52 5.59
C VAL A 21 0.32 1.97 7.05
N PRO A 22 -0.75 2.39 7.74
CA PRO A 22 -0.70 2.74 9.16
C PRO A 22 -0.48 1.48 10.01
N THR A 23 0.76 1.22 10.41
CA THR A 23 1.11 0.07 11.25
C THR A 23 2.35 0.35 12.09
N SER A 24 2.41 -0.25 13.28
CA SER A 24 3.61 -0.33 14.12
C SER A 24 4.36 -1.65 13.93
N ALA A 25 3.77 -2.60 13.20
CA ALA A 25 4.39 -3.90 12.93
C ALA A 25 5.52 -3.77 11.91
N ARG A 26 6.44 -4.75 11.91
CA ARG A 26 7.49 -4.84 10.90
C ARG A 26 6.93 -5.09 9.50
N ARG A 27 5.85 -5.86 9.38
CA ARG A 27 5.20 -6.18 8.11
C ARG A 27 3.71 -5.87 8.21
N PRO A 28 3.10 -5.24 7.20
CA PRO A 28 1.67 -4.97 7.20
C PRO A 28 0.86 -6.26 7.05
N THR A 29 -0.31 -6.31 7.66
CA THR A 29 -1.27 -7.40 7.43
C THR A 29 -1.96 -7.25 6.08
N VAL A 30 -2.62 -8.32 5.63
CA VAL A 30 -3.39 -8.34 4.38
C VAL A 30 -4.53 -7.32 4.43
N GLU A 31 -5.26 -7.26 5.54
CA GLU A 31 -6.35 -6.28 5.75
C GLU A 31 -5.83 -4.84 5.71
N GLN A 32 -4.69 -4.58 6.35
CA GLN A 32 -4.05 -3.26 6.32
C GLN A 32 -3.64 -2.85 4.91
N LEU A 33 -3.14 -3.79 4.11
CA LEU A 33 -2.83 -3.56 2.69
C LEU A 33 -4.10 -3.28 1.90
N ARG A 34 -5.17 -4.07 2.09
CA ARG A 34 -6.47 -3.84 1.43
C ARG A 34 -6.97 -2.43 1.69
N THR A 35 -7.07 -2.03 2.95
CA THR A 35 -7.50 -0.69 3.32
C THR A 35 -6.59 0.39 2.72
N ALA A 36 -5.27 0.18 2.69
CA ALA A 36 -4.35 1.15 2.10
C ALA A 36 -4.60 1.34 0.60
N TYR A 37 -4.75 0.26 -0.17
CA TYR A 37 -5.03 0.35 -1.61
C TYR A 37 -6.43 0.90 -1.93
N GLU A 38 -7.44 0.61 -1.11
CA GLU A 38 -8.80 1.16 -1.28
C GLU A 38 -8.86 2.69 -1.11
N ASN A 39 -7.96 3.25 -0.27
CA ASN A 39 -7.89 4.67 0.00
C ASN A 39 -7.12 5.46 -1.09
N VAL A 40 -6.36 4.78 -1.96
CA VAL A 40 -5.63 5.44 -3.05
C VAL A 40 -6.54 5.55 -4.28
N ARG A 41 -6.95 6.78 -4.60
CA ARG A 41 -7.79 7.05 -5.78
C ARG A 41 -6.96 7.20 -7.05
N GLY A 42 -7.48 6.72 -8.17
CA GLY A 42 -6.92 6.94 -9.51
C GLY A 42 -5.66 6.14 -9.84
N ARG A 43 -5.35 5.09 -9.07
CA ARG A 43 -4.29 4.11 -9.38
C ARG A 43 -4.89 2.73 -9.62
N GLU A 44 -4.15 1.87 -10.30
CA GLU A 44 -4.47 0.45 -10.38
C GLU A 44 -4.47 -0.15 -8.98
N ALA A 45 -5.50 -0.94 -8.68
CA ALA A 45 -5.69 -1.58 -7.38
C ALA A 45 -5.67 -3.11 -7.54
N PRO A 46 -5.25 -3.84 -6.50
CA PRO A 46 -5.31 -5.30 -6.51
C PRO A 46 -6.77 -5.76 -6.59
N VAL A 47 -6.99 -6.88 -7.29
CA VAL A 47 -8.24 -7.63 -7.20
C VAL A 47 -8.13 -8.58 -6.02
N TRP A 48 -9.16 -8.66 -5.18
CA TRP A 48 -9.15 -9.54 -4.00
C TRP A 48 -10.04 -10.75 -4.26
N ASN A 49 -9.55 -11.96 -3.95
CA ASN A 49 -10.37 -13.17 -3.98
C ASN A 49 -11.05 -13.46 -2.62
N GLU A 50 -11.83 -14.53 -2.54
CA GLU A 50 -12.56 -14.95 -1.33
C GLU A 50 -11.66 -15.25 -0.12
N GLY A 51 -10.39 -15.60 -0.36
CA GLY A 51 -9.40 -15.87 0.68
C GLY A 51 -8.54 -14.66 1.05
N ASP A 52 -9.01 -13.45 0.73
CA ASP A 52 -8.28 -12.18 0.92
C ASP A 52 -6.92 -12.11 0.23
N GLN A 53 -6.63 -12.99 -0.74
CA GLN A 53 -5.38 -12.97 -1.48
C GLN A 53 -5.44 -11.87 -2.57
N PRO A 54 -4.46 -10.96 -2.62
CA PRO A 54 -4.37 -9.96 -3.69
C PRO A 54 -3.91 -10.62 -5.01
N LEU A 55 -4.59 -10.26 -6.10
CA LEU A 55 -4.37 -10.70 -7.46
C LEU A 55 -4.11 -9.50 -8.38
N CYS A 56 -3.25 -9.71 -9.38
CA CYS A 56 -2.85 -8.70 -10.33
C CYS A 56 -4.02 -8.32 -11.24
N PRO A 57 -4.38 -7.03 -11.36
CA PRO A 57 -5.47 -6.60 -12.24
C PRO A 57 -5.18 -6.82 -13.72
N ARG A 58 -3.90 -7.04 -14.10
CA ARG A 58 -3.50 -7.22 -15.50
C ARG A 58 -3.55 -8.67 -15.98
N CYS A 59 -3.18 -9.64 -15.13
CA CYS A 59 -3.06 -11.05 -15.53
C CYS A 59 -3.72 -12.05 -14.57
N GLY A 60 -4.33 -11.61 -13.48
CA GLY A 60 -4.91 -12.48 -12.44
C GLY A 60 -3.88 -13.22 -11.57
N GLY A 61 -2.59 -13.00 -11.80
CA GLY A 61 -1.51 -13.64 -11.07
C GLY A 61 -1.39 -13.19 -9.61
N GLN A 62 -0.82 -14.04 -8.75
CA GLN A 62 -0.64 -13.73 -7.33
C GLN A 62 0.26 -12.49 -7.13
N LEU A 63 -0.22 -11.57 -6.28
CA LEU A 63 0.56 -10.43 -5.83
C LEU A 63 1.27 -10.77 -4.50
N PHE A 64 2.48 -10.25 -4.35
CA PHE A 64 3.29 -10.40 -3.14
C PHE A 64 3.91 -9.06 -2.74
N LEU A 65 4.31 -8.96 -1.48
CA LEU A 65 5.01 -7.80 -0.93
C LEU A 65 6.52 -8.05 -1.02
N GLU A 66 7.19 -7.41 -1.98
CA GLU A 66 8.65 -7.57 -2.16
C GLU A 66 9.43 -6.68 -1.19
N ARG A 67 9.02 -5.42 -1.06
CA ARG A 67 9.76 -4.38 -0.32
C ARG A 67 8.82 -3.60 0.57
N PHE A 68 9.26 -3.36 1.79
CA PHE A 68 8.63 -2.40 2.67
C PHE A 68 9.67 -1.66 3.51
N GLU A 69 9.47 -0.35 3.66
CA GLU A 69 10.34 0.51 4.44
C GLU A 69 9.54 1.20 5.53
N HIS A 70 10.06 1.18 6.76
CA HIS A 70 9.50 1.95 7.85
C HIS A 70 9.84 3.42 7.67
N GLU A 71 8.94 4.19 7.07
CA GLU A 71 9.04 5.63 7.15
C GLU A 71 8.38 6.13 8.43
N VAL A 72 9.19 6.63 9.36
CA VAL A 72 8.69 7.39 10.52
C VAL A 72 8.18 8.72 10.03
N VAL A 73 6.93 8.77 9.54
CA VAL A 73 6.23 10.02 9.26
C VAL A 73 6.09 10.75 10.60
N ARG A 74 7.00 11.68 10.88
CA ARG A 74 6.92 12.54 12.05
C ARG A 74 5.73 13.46 11.84
N THR A 75 4.73 13.36 12.71
CA THR A 75 3.59 14.28 12.83
C THR A 75 4.07 15.70 13.14
N ASN A 76 4.73 16.38 12.20
CA ASN A 76 5.03 17.80 12.31
C ASN A 76 4.68 18.59 11.03
N GLU A 77 4.32 17.91 9.94
CA GLU A 77 3.93 18.59 8.69
C GLU A 77 2.44 18.95 8.62
N ARG A 78 1.63 18.56 9.61
CA ARG A 78 0.23 19.03 9.72
C ARG A 78 0.10 20.46 10.25
N ARG A 79 1.19 21.13 10.67
CA ARG A 79 1.13 22.50 11.24
C ARG A 79 1.53 23.62 10.27
N THR A 80 1.86 23.33 9.01
CA THR A 80 2.31 24.36 8.06
C THR A 80 1.31 24.72 6.95
N LEU A 81 0.09 24.15 6.96
CA LEU A 81 -0.99 24.53 6.02
C LEU A 81 -2.09 25.41 6.66
N LYS A 82 -1.83 26.01 7.83
CA LYS A 82 -2.64 27.13 8.32
C LYS A 82 -1.78 28.38 8.40
N ARG A 83 -2.01 29.30 7.45
CA ARG A 83 -1.45 30.66 7.24
C ARG A 83 -0.33 30.75 6.18
N ALA A 84 -0.75 30.81 4.92
CA ALA A 84 -0.42 31.94 4.05
C ALA A 84 -1.77 32.67 3.87
N SER A 85 -2.00 33.77 4.59
CA SER A 85 -1.72 35.16 4.15
C SER A 85 -2.57 35.56 2.96
#